data_AF-A0A7X7XTI1-F1
#
_entry.id   AF-A0A7X7XTI1-F1
#
_cell.length_a   1.000
_cell.length_b   1.000
_cell.length_c   1.000
_cell.angle_alpha   90.00
_cell.angle_beta   90.00
_cell.angle_gamma   90.00
#
_symmetry.space_group_name_H-M   'P 1'
#
loop_
_entity.id
_entity.type
_entity.pdbx_description
1 polymer ?
#
loop_
_entity_poly.entity_id
_entity_poly.type
_entity_poly.pdbx_seq_one_letter_code
_entity_poly.pdbx_strand_id
1 'polypeptide(L)'
;MPECKWCGKRGVFLSVNSAGLCMNCASLISFNVKETVRIVNDSLEIIKNSKKIDTRLSRCDLIIEKVKDLLKYENKDIKTIDPKPSVFIEKIYSMKDQIIFEEINNMINELMKKDNLEISIKSKINEANKILLKIIDFKKYTRNIVILEEFENTLRKYLNETQLNMYLEEAKKAEFLGKKKTALEKYKEALYFLKTDKTEDSLQQDKIKEIESKISELSQNS
;
A
#
# COMPACT_ATOMS: atom_id res chain seq x y z
N MET A 1 -9.15 40.05 -34.52
CA MET A 1 -9.39 40.93 -33.35
C MET A 1 -8.90 40.18 -32.12
N PRO A 2 -8.11 40.81 -31.23
CA PRO A 2 -7.65 40.14 -30.02
C PRO A 2 -8.82 39.59 -29.20
N GLU A 3 -8.64 38.39 -28.65
CA GLU A 3 -9.61 37.69 -27.80
C GLU A 3 -8.90 37.08 -26.60
N CYS A 4 -9.43 37.31 -25.39
CA CYS A 4 -8.90 36.69 -24.19
C CYS A 4 -9.35 35.22 -24.08
N LYS A 5 -8.41 34.27 -24.04
CA LYS A 5 -8.70 32.82 -23.90
C LYS A 5 -9.51 32.46 -22.66
N TRP A 6 -9.34 33.23 -21.58
CA TRP A 6 -10.04 32.98 -20.32
C TRP A 6 -11.48 33.50 -20.33
N CYS A 7 -11.65 34.83 -20.45
CA CYS A 7 -12.95 35.48 -20.30
C CYS A 7 -13.73 35.70 -21.60
N GLY A 8 -13.16 35.38 -22.76
CA GLY A 8 -13.80 35.52 -24.07
C GLY A 8 -14.05 36.96 -24.53
N LYS A 9 -13.57 37.97 -23.79
CA LYS A 9 -13.67 39.37 -24.22
C LYS A 9 -12.93 39.55 -25.54
N ARG A 10 -13.55 40.28 -26.48
CA ARG A 10 -13.03 40.65 -27.79
C ARG A 10 -13.13 42.16 -27.97
N GLY A 11 -12.19 42.77 -28.67
CA GLY A 11 -12.30 44.19 -29.03
C GLY A 11 -11.06 44.70 -29.77
N VAL A 12 -11.23 45.74 -30.58
CA VAL A 12 -10.14 46.35 -31.36
C VAL A 12 -9.10 47.00 -30.44
N PHE A 13 -9.53 47.50 -29.27
CA PHE A 13 -8.65 48.09 -28.24
C PHE A 13 -8.23 47.09 -27.14
N LEU A 14 -8.64 45.81 -27.25
CA LEU A 14 -8.23 44.81 -26.28
C LEU A 14 -6.81 44.37 -26.59
N SER A 15 -5.92 44.43 -25.60
CA SER A 15 -4.60 43.80 -25.69
C SER A 15 -4.57 42.49 -24.89
N VAL A 16 -3.87 41.50 -25.42
CA VAL A 16 -3.62 40.21 -24.77
C VAL A 16 -2.12 39.94 -24.71
N ASN A 17 -1.65 39.29 -23.64
CA ASN A 17 -0.26 38.89 -23.50
C ASN A 17 0.09 37.67 -24.39
N SER A 18 1.33 37.21 -24.33
CA SER A 18 1.81 36.03 -25.09
C SER A 18 1.07 34.72 -24.76
N ALA A 19 0.38 34.65 -23.61
CA ALA A 19 -0.48 33.53 -23.24
C ALA A 19 -1.93 33.68 -23.74
N GLY A 20 -2.26 34.76 -24.45
CA GLY A 20 -3.61 35.05 -24.93
C GLY A 20 -4.56 35.57 -23.84
N LEU A 21 -4.04 36.21 -22.79
CA LEU A 21 -4.82 36.73 -21.66
C LEU A 21 -4.82 38.25 -21.64
N CYS A 22 -5.99 38.86 -21.38
CA CYS A 22 -6.03 40.28 -21.04
C CYS A 22 -5.41 40.52 -19.65
N MET A 23 -4.97 41.76 -19.38
CA MET A 23 -4.24 42.11 -18.14
C MET A 23 -4.95 41.66 -16.86
N ASN A 24 -6.28 41.86 -16.76
CA ASN A 24 -7.03 41.47 -15.57
C ASN A 24 -7.03 39.94 -15.36
N CYS A 25 -7.25 39.17 -16.42
CA CYS A 25 -7.22 37.70 -16.34
C CYS A 25 -5.80 37.20 -16.08
N ALA A 26 -4.79 37.82 -16.68
CA ALA A 26 -3.38 37.47 -16.44
C ALA A 26 -3.01 37.64 -14.96
N SER A 27 -3.38 38.77 -14.34
CA SER A 27 -3.12 39.03 -12.92
C SER A 27 -3.86 38.06 -11.99
N LEU A 28 -5.14 37.81 -12.24
CA LEU A 28 -5.95 36.88 -11.44
C LEU A 28 -5.40 35.45 -11.51
N ILE A 29 -5.09 34.97 -12.72
CA ILE A 29 -4.54 33.63 -12.93
C ILE A 29 -3.15 33.53 -12.30
N SER A 30 -2.30 34.54 -12.48
CA SER A 30 -0.96 34.58 -11.88
C SER A 30 -1.00 34.48 -10.35
N PHE A 31 -1.95 35.17 -9.70
CA PHE A 31 -2.13 35.07 -8.26
C PHE A 31 -2.48 33.64 -7.81
N ASN A 32 -3.48 33.02 -8.45
CA ASN A 32 -3.90 31.65 -8.15
C ASN A 32 -2.75 30.65 -8.39
N VAL A 33 -2.04 30.78 -9.51
CA VAL A 33 -0.89 29.91 -9.82
C VAL A 33 0.21 30.06 -8.76
N LYS A 34 0.54 31.28 -8.34
CA LYS A 34 1.56 31.51 -7.30
C LYS A 34 1.18 30.91 -5.96
N GLU A 35 -0.08 31.07 -5.54
CA GLU A 35 -0.58 30.47 -4.31
C GLU A 35 -0.52 28.94 -4.36
N THR A 36 -0.98 28.35 -5.48
CA THR A 36 -0.92 26.91 -5.70
C THR A 36 0.51 26.39 -5.64
N VAL A 37 1.44 27.03 -6.35
CA VAL A 37 2.86 26.65 -6.36
C VAL A 37 3.47 26.72 -4.96
N ARG A 38 3.14 27.75 -4.17
CA ARG A 38 3.59 27.85 -2.78
C ARG A 38 3.12 26.66 -1.95
N ILE A 39 1.82 26.35 -1.98
CA ILE A 39 1.26 25.21 -1.23
C ILE A 39 1.87 23.88 -1.67
N VAL A 40 2.11 23.72 -2.98
CA VAL A 40 2.76 22.52 -3.52
C VAL A 40 4.17 22.37 -2.97
N ASN A 41 4.98 23.43 -3.02
CA ASN A 41 6.36 23.40 -2.52
C ASN A 41 6.41 23.09 -1.01
N ASP A 42 5.60 23.79 -0.21
CA ASP A 42 5.50 23.57 1.24
C ASP A 42 5.09 22.11 1.53
N SER A 43 4.15 21.57 0.74
CA SER A 43 3.67 20.19 0.91
C SER A 43 4.72 19.15 0.52
N LEU A 44 5.47 19.39 -0.55
CA LEU A 44 6.58 18.52 -0.97
C LEU A 44 7.70 18.48 0.08
N GLU A 45 8.00 19.61 0.72
CA GLU A 45 8.96 19.66 1.81
C GLU A 45 8.48 18.84 3.03
N ILE A 46 7.20 18.94 3.39
CA ILE A 46 6.62 18.13 4.48
C ILE A 46 6.65 16.64 4.13
N ILE A 47 6.36 16.26 2.89
CA ILE A 47 6.41 14.86 2.43
C ILE A 47 7.82 14.29 2.59
N LYS A 48 8.85 15.08 2.27
CA LYS A 48 10.25 14.69 2.37
C LYS A 48 10.71 14.53 3.82
N ASN A 49 10.28 15.42 4.71
CA ASN A 49 10.83 15.52 6.07
C ASN A 49 10.01 14.73 7.12
N SER A 50 8.73 14.45 6.86
CA SER A 50 7.87 13.75 7.82
C SER A 50 8.14 12.26 7.85
N LYS A 51 8.24 11.69 9.06
CA LYS A 51 8.25 10.23 9.29
C LYS A 51 6.83 9.64 9.40
N LYS A 52 5.79 10.47 9.52
CA LYS A 52 4.41 10.02 9.69
C LYS A 52 3.76 9.79 8.34
N ILE A 53 3.42 8.55 8.04
CA ILE A 53 2.82 8.14 6.77
C ILE A 53 1.54 8.91 6.45
N ASP A 54 0.61 9.04 7.41
CA ASP A 54 -0.66 9.77 7.23
C ASP A 54 -0.43 11.24 6.85
N THR A 55 0.63 11.86 7.39
CA THR A 55 1.02 13.23 7.04
C THR A 55 1.55 13.28 5.61
N ARG A 56 2.37 12.32 5.17
CA ARG A 56 2.88 12.28 3.78
C ARG A 56 1.72 12.09 2.80
N LEU A 57 0.79 11.18 3.07
CA LEU A 57 -0.36 10.89 2.22
C LEU A 57 -1.34 12.08 2.12
N SER A 58 -1.69 12.69 3.25
CA SER A 58 -2.58 13.88 3.26
C SER A 58 -1.99 15.07 2.50
N ARG A 59 -0.65 15.22 2.49
CA ARG A 59 0.02 16.24 1.68
C ARG A 59 -0.02 15.93 0.19
N CYS A 60 0.08 14.66 -0.21
CA CYS A 60 -0.13 14.26 -1.60
C CYS A 60 -1.56 14.63 -2.04
N ASP A 61 -2.56 14.34 -1.20
CA ASP A 61 -3.96 14.64 -1.50
C ASP A 61 -4.21 16.16 -1.62
N LEU A 62 -3.62 16.96 -0.72
CA LEU A 62 -3.67 18.43 -0.81
C LEU A 62 -3.03 18.95 -2.10
N ILE A 63 -1.87 18.43 -2.50
CA ILE A 63 -1.22 18.80 -3.76
C ILE A 63 -2.16 18.50 -4.94
N ILE A 64 -2.74 17.29 -4.98
CA ILE A 64 -3.65 16.87 -6.05
C ILE A 64 -4.88 17.81 -6.10
N GLU A 65 -5.47 18.15 -4.95
CA GLU A 65 -6.59 19.09 -4.86
C GLU A 65 -6.23 20.45 -5.48
N LYS A 66 -5.11 21.06 -5.05
CA LYS A 66 -4.71 22.39 -5.51
C LYS A 66 -4.31 22.41 -6.98
N VAL A 67 -3.65 21.36 -7.47
CA VAL A 67 -3.26 21.30 -8.89
C VAL A 67 -4.46 21.00 -9.79
N LYS A 68 -5.48 20.27 -9.31
CA LYS A 68 -6.73 20.06 -10.06
C LYS A 68 -7.44 21.38 -10.38
N ASP A 69 -7.38 22.37 -9.49
CA ASP A 69 -7.96 23.69 -9.74
C ASP A 69 -7.31 24.42 -10.93
N LEU A 70 -6.09 24.02 -11.33
CA LEU A 70 -5.40 24.58 -12.49
C LEU A 70 -5.77 23.89 -13.82
N LEU A 71 -6.46 22.74 -13.80
CA LEU A 71 -6.86 22.02 -15.03
C LEU A 71 -7.78 22.86 -15.92
N LYS A 72 -8.60 23.75 -15.32
CA LYS A 72 -9.45 24.68 -16.06
C LYS A 72 -8.67 25.62 -16.99
N TYR A 73 -7.41 25.90 -16.67
CA TYR A 73 -6.52 26.69 -17.51
C TYR A 73 -5.88 25.83 -18.60
N GLU A 74 -5.47 24.61 -18.26
CA GLU A 74 -4.95 23.63 -19.24
C GLU A 74 -5.98 23.36 -20.35
N ASN A 75 -7.27 23.18 -20.00
CA ASN A 75 -8.37 22.96 -20.94
C ASN A 75 -8.63 24.14 -21.91
N LYS A 76 -8.02 25.30 -21.66
CA LYS A 76 -8.09 26.50 -22.51
C LYS A 76 -6.75 26.83 -23.15
N ASP A 77 -5.80 25.88 -23.15
CA ASP A 77 -4.43 26.06 -23.64
C ASP A 77 -3.71 27.25 -22.99
N ILE A 78 -3.98 27.48 -21.70
CA ILE A 78 -3.31 28.47 -20.87
C ILE A 78 -2.29 27.73 -20.00
N LYS A 79 -0.99 27.99 -20.23
CA LYS A 79 0.11 27.42 -19.45
C LYS A 79 0.13 28.02 -18.05
N THR A 80 0.33 27.18 -17.02
CA THR A 80 0.31 27.58 -15.61
C THR A 80 1.55 27.10 -14.86
N ILE A 81 1.71 25.79 -14.74
CA ILE A 81 2.86 25.13 -14.10
C ILE A 81 3.55 24.18 -15.09
N ASP A 82 4.80 23.83 -14.78
CA ASP A 82 5.57 22.85 -15.54
C ASP A 82 6.04 21.71 -14.61
N PRO A 83 5.78 20.42 -14.95
CA PRO A 83 4.95 19.96 -16.06
C PRO A 83 3.49 20.42 -15.95
N LYS A 84 2.74 20.33 -17.06
CA LYS A 84 1.31 20.72 -17.10
C LYS A 84 0.49 20.03 -16.01
N PRO A 85 -0.59 20.65 -15.49
CA PRO A 85 -1.33 20.15 -14.33
C PRO A 85 -1.72 18.68 -14.39
N SER A 86 -2.25 18.20 -15.51
CA SER A 86 -2.60 16.79 -15.69
C SER A 86 -1.43 15.83 -15.48
N VAL A 87 -0.26 16.15 -16.03
CA VAL A 87 0.97 15.36 -15.88
C VAL A 87 1.53 15.47 -14.47
N PHE A 88 1.47 16.65 -13.86
CA PHE A 88 1.92 16.84 -12.48
C PHE A 88 1.08 16.00 -11.50
N ILE A 89 -0.24 15.98 -11.68
CA ILE A 89 -1.15 15.17 -10.86
C ILE A 89 -0.78 13.69 -10.92
N GLU A 90 -0.54 13.14 -12.11
CA GLU A 90 -0.13 11.73 -12.25
C GLU A 90 1.20 11.44 -11.56
N LYS A 91 2.18 12.36 -11.62
CA LYS A 91 3.44 12.22 -10.84
C LYS A 91 3.18 12.13 -9.34
N ILE A 92 2.24 12.90 -8.81
CA ILE A 92 1.90 12.89 -7.38
C ILE A 92 1.16 11.61 -6.99
N TYR A 93 0.31 11.06 -7.87
CA TYR A 93 -0.27 9.73 -7.65
C TYR A 93 0.81 8.64 -7.59
N SER A 94 1.78 8.65 -8.53
CA SER A 94 2.89 7.69 -8.48
C SER A 94 3.74 7.85 -7.21
N MET A 95 4.00 9.07 -6.76
CA MET A 95 4.70 9.33 -5.50
C MET A 95 3.90 8.81 -4.29
N LYS A 96 2.57 8.99 -4.29
CA LYS A 96 1.68 8.46 -3.25
C LYS A 96 1.76 6.93 -3.18
N ASP A 97 1.75 6.26 -4.32
CA ASP A 97 1.90 4.81 -4.41
C ASP A 97 3.27 4.35 -3.89
N GLN A 98 4.36 5.03 -4.26
CA GLN A 98 5.72 4.73 -3.76
C GLN A 98 5.80 4.86 -2.23
N ILE A 99 5.24 5.93 -1.66
CA ILE A 99 5.20 6.14 -0.22
C ILE A 99 4.50 4.98 0.51
N ILE A 100 3.41 4.47 -0.06
CA ILE A 100 2.67 3.33 0.47
C ILE A 100 3.51 2.04 0.39
N PHE A 101 4.10 1.76 -0.77
CA PHE A 101 4.87 0.53 -1.00
C PHE A 101 6.14 0.49 -0.15
N GLU A 102 6.84 1.61 0.00
CA GLU A 102 7.99 1.73 0.90
C GLU A 102 7.61 1.42 2.35
N GLU A 103 6.47 1.94 2.83
CA GLU A 103 5.99 1.69 4.19
C GLU A 103 5.73 0.19 4.42
N ILE A 104 4.98 -0.46 3.51
CA ILE A 104 4.68 -1.89 3.63
C ILE A 104 5.96 -2.72 3.53
N ASN A 105 6.83 -2.44 2.56
CA ASN A 105 8.09 -3.15 2.38
C ASN A 105 8.99 -3.02 3.62
N ASN A 106 9.06 -1.83 4.22
CA ASN A 106 9.80 -1.62 5.46
C ASN A 106 9.22 -2.45 6.61
N MET A 107 7.90 -2.49 6.76
CA MET A 107 7.26 -3.31 7.79
C MET A 107 7.52 -4.81 7.59
N ILE A 108 7.49 -5.30 6.35
CA ILE A 108 7.82 -6.70 6.01
C ILE A 108 9.29 -6.98 6.33
N ASN A 109 10.21 -6.10 5.92
CA ASN A 109 11.63 -6.26 6.21
C ASN A 109 11.92 -6.29 7.71
N GLU A 110 11.26 -5.45 8.51
CA GLU A 110 11.40 -5.46 9.97
C GLU A 110 10.84 -6.74 10.60
N LEU A 111 9.73 -7.27 10.09
CA LEU A 111 9.22 -8.59 10.50
C LEU A 111 10.25 -9.69 10.22
N MET A 112 10.81 -9.74 9.00
CA MET A 112 11.78 -10.76 8.61
C MET A 112 13.11 -10.64 9.39
N LYS A 113 13.54 -9.42 9.73
CA LYS A 113 14.72 -9.21 10.60
C LYS A 113 14.48 -9.73 12.02
N LYS A 114 13.30 -9.46 12.60
CA LYS A 114 12.95 -9.96 13.93
C LYS A 114 12.75 -11.47 13.95
N ASP A 115 12.32 -12.06 12.84
CA ASP A 115 12.21 -13.51 12.68
C ASP A 115 13.53 -14.22 13.03
N ASN A 116 14.65 -13.61 12.60
CA ASN A 116 16.01 -14.08 12.91
C ASN A 116 16.43 -13.92 14.38
N LEU A 117 15.67 -13.18 15.20
CA LEU A 117 15.98 -12.87 16.60
C LEU A 117 15.19 -13.75 17.59
N GLU A 118 14.70 -14.92 17.16
CA GLU A 118 13.97 -15.89 18.00
C GLU A 118 12.73 -15.32 18.72
N ILE A 119 12.06 -14.30 18.16
CA ILE A 119 10.76 -13.87 18.72
C ILE A 119 9.74 -15.02 18.67
N SER A 120 8.80 -15.05 19.62
CA SER A 120 7.79 -16.12 19.66
C SER A 120 6.96 -16.17 18.37
N ILE A 121 6.56 -17.38 17.96
CA ILE A 121 5.72 -17.60 16.76
C ILE A 121 4.42 -16.78 16.81
N LYS A 122 3.80 -16.69 18.00
CA LYS A 122 2.62 -15.85 18.23
C LYS A 122 2.89 -14.36 17.95
N SER A 123 4.09 -13.87 18.29
CA SER A 123 4.49 -12.49 17.96
C SER A 123 4.62 -12.29 16.46
N LYS A 124 5.24 -13.24 15.73
CA LYS A 124 5.37 -13.20 14.26
C LYS A 124 3.99 -13.12 13.59
N ILE A 125 3.06 -13.97 14.01
CA ILE A 125 1.67 -13.97 13.51
C ILE A 125 0.98 -12.63 13.77
N ASN A 126 1.10 -12.10 14.99
CA ASN A 126 0.49 -10.82 15.34
C ASN A 126 1.07 -9.65 14.54
N GLU A 127 2.38 -9.62 14.31
CA GLU A 127 3.03 -8.59 13.49
C GLU A 127 2.61 -8.69 12.02
N ALA A 128 2.60 -9.89 11.43
CA ALA A 128 2.15 -10.10 10.05
C ALA A 128 0.67 -9.70 9.86
N ASN A 129 -0.21 -10.02 10.81
CA ASN A 129 -1.61 -9.60 10.78
C ASN A 129 -1.77 -8.06 10.84
N LYS A 130 -0.93 -7.36 11.61
CA LYS A 130 -0.92 -5.88 11.62
C LYS A 130 -0.54 -5.33 10.24
N ILE A 131 0.41 -5.96 9.55
CA ILE A 131 0.78 -5.53 8.19
C ILE A 131 -0.38 -5.78 7.22
N LEU A 132 -1.04 -6.94 7.29
CA LEU A 132 -2.21 -7.23 6.46
C LEU A 132 -3.35 -6.21 6.65
N LEU A 133 -3.66 -5.82 7.89
CA LEU A 133 -4.65 -4.77 8.16
C LEU A 133 -4.26 -3.45 7.51
N LYS A 134 -2.98 -3.09 7.58
CA LYS A 134 -2.47 -1.85 6.97
C LYS A 134 -2.49 -1.89 5.44
N ILE A 135 -2.24 -3.06 4.84
CA ILE A 135 -2.43 -3.26 3.39
C ILE A 135 -3.89 -3.03 3.01
N ILE A 136 -4.85 -3.59 3.75
CA ILE A 136 -6.29 -3.39 3.50
C ILE A 136 -6.66 -1.90 3.57
N ASP A 137 -6.13 -1.18 4.55
CA ASP A 137 -6.36 0.27 4.65
C ASP A 137 -5.72 1.03 3.47
N PHE A 138 -4.49 0.69 3.08
CA PHE A 138 -3.80 1.34 1.97
C PHE A 138 -4.40 1.07 0.60
N LYS A 139 -5.12 -0.04 0.40
CA LYS A 139 -5.92 -0.27 -0.82
C LYS A 139 -6.95 0.83 -1.08
N LYS A 140 -7.38 1.57 -0.06
CA LYS A 140 -8.29 2.72 -0.19
C LYS A 140 -7.62 3.98 -0.77
N TYR A 141 -6.28 4.05 -0.72
CA TYR A 141 -5.52 5.27 -1.02
C TYR A 141 -4.66 5.16 -2.27
N THR A 142 -4.37 3.95 -2.76
CA THR A 142 -3.56 3.69 -3.95
C THR A 142 -4.42 3.49 -5.19
N ARG A 143 -3.86 3.81 -6.37
CA ARG A 143 -4.43 3.41 -7.66
C ARG A 143 -3.93 2.04 -8.12
N ASN A 144 -2.78 1.61 -7.62
CA ASN A 144 -2.13 0.37 -8.01
C ASN A 144 -2.33 -0.71 -6.93
N ILE A 145 -3.52 -1.31 -6.97
CA ILE A 145 -3.94 -2.35 -6.03
C ILE A 145 -3.14 -3.65 -6.22
N VAL A 146 -2.68 -3.92 -7.45
CA VAL A 146 -1.98 -5.17 -7.83
C VAL A 146 -0.73 -5.39 -6.98
N ILE A 147 0.10 -4.36 -6.80
CA ILE A 147 1.32 -4.47 -5.98
C ILE A 147 0.97 -4.74 -4.51
N LEU A 148 -0.11 -4.16 -3.98
CA LEU A 148 -0.57 -4.47 -2.62
C LEU A 148 -1.09 -5.90 -2.49
N GLU A 149 -1.69 -6.46 -3.54
CA GLU A 149 -2.11 -7.86 -3.57
C GLU A 149 -0.92 -8.82 -3.60
N GLU A 150 0.15 -8.48 -4.30
CA GLU A 150 1.41 -9.25 -4.26
C GLU A 150 2.02 -9.28 -2.86
N PHE A 151 2.07 -8.13 -2.17
CA PHE A 151 2.50 -8.09 -0.76
C PHE A 151 1.57 -8.89 0.15
N GLU A 152 0.25 -8.77 -0.05
CA GLU A 152 -0.74 -9.52 0.71
C GLU A 152 -0.56 -11.03 0.56
N ASN A 153 -0.42 -11.52 -0.69
CA ASN A 153 -0.23 -12.94 -0.97
C ASN A 153 1.05 -13.47 -0.34
N THR A 154 2.14 -12.70 -0.42
CA THR A 154 3.42 -13.04 0.21
C THR A 154 3.28 -13.17 1.73
N LEU A 155 2.62 -12.20 2.38
CA LEU A 155 2.37 -12.23 3.83
C LEU A 155 1.43 -13.35 4.26
N ARG A 156 0.41 -13.66 3.45
CA ARG A 156 -0.51 -14.78 3.71
C ARG A 156 0.22 -16.11 3.65
N LYS A 157 1.09 -16.30 2.65
CA LYS A 157 1.92 -17.50 2.55
C LYS A 157 2.84 -17.64 3.77
N TYR A 158 3.53 -16.56 4.14
CA TYR A 158 4.36 -16.52 5.35
C TYR A 158 3.58 -16.87 6.62
N LEU A 159 2.38 -16.32 6.78
CA LEU A 159 1.50 -16.61 7.92
C LEU A 159 1.08 -18.07 7.96
N ASN A 160 0.67 -18.63 6.82
CA ASN A 160 0.25 -20.02 6.73
C ASN A 160 1.39 -20.97 7.10
N GLU A 161 2.59 -20.74 6.54
CA GLU A 161 3.78 -21.54 6.85
C GLU A 161 4.17 -21.42 8.33
N THR A 162 4.12 -20.21 8.88
CA THR A 162 4.46 -19.94 10.29
C THR A 162 3.47 -20.60 11.25
N GLN A 163 2.17 -20.52 10.96
CA GLN A 163 1.11 -21.15 11.76
C GLN A 163 1.19 -22.68 11.71
N LEU A 164 1.40 -23.24 10.51
CA LEU A 164 1.58 -24.67 10.36
C LEU A 164 2.78 -25.16 11.17
N ASN A 165 3.93 -24.48 11.06
CA ASN A 165 5.13 -24.84 11.82
C ASN A 165 4.90 -24.75 13.33
N MET A 166 4.09 -23.80 13.81
CA MET A 166 3.70 -23.73 15.22
C MET A 166 3.02 -25.03 15.69
N TYR A 167 1.99 -25.49 14.97
CA TYR A 167 1.28 -26.71 15.33
C TYR A 167 2.19 -27.94 15.27
N LEU A 168 3.05 -28.03 14.25
CA LEU A 168 3.98 -29.14 14.07
C LEU A 168 5.06 -29.18 15.16
N GLU A 169 5.65 -28.04 15.53
CA GLU A 169 6.65 -27.99 16.61
C GLU A 169 6.04 -28.31 17.97
N GLU A 170 4.80 -27.83 18.24
CA GLU A 170 4.06 -28.22 19.45
C GLU A 170 3.76 -29.73 19.48
N ALA A 171 3.36 -30.31 18.33
CA ALA A 171 3.09 -31.73 18.20
C ALA A 171 4.36 -32.58 18.44
N LYS A 172 5.46 -32.26 17.74
CA LYS A 172 6.75 -32.95 17.88
C LYS A 172 7.30 -32.86 19.30
N LYS A 173 7.19 -31.69 19.94
CA LYS A 173 7.59 -31.51 21.34
C LYS A 173 6.76 -32.36 22.29
N ALA A 174 5.45 -32.43 22.09
CA ALA A 174 4.58 -33.29 22.89
C ALA A 174 4.90 -34.78 22.68
N GLU A 175 5.15 -35.19 21.44
CA GLU A 175 5.56 -36.55 21.06
C GLU A 175 6.88 -36.93 21.75
N PHE A 176 7.89 -36.08 21.67
CA PHE A 176 9.19 -36.25 22.33
C PHE A 176 9.07 -36.40 23.85
N LEU A 177 8.17 -35.63 24.48
CA LEU A 177 7.89 -35.71 25.91
C LEU A 177 6.99 -36.91 26.30
N GLY A 178 6.62 -37.77 25.35
CA GLY A 178 5.74 -38.92 25.57
C GLY A 178 4.27 -38.57 25.78
N LYS A 179 3.87 -37.31 25.59
CA LYS A 179 2.50 -36.81 25.74
C LYS A 179 1.67 -37.12 24.49
N LYS A 180 1.43 -38.40 24.22
CA LYS A 180 0.80 -38.90 22.98
C LYS A 180 -0.55 -38.24 22.65
N LYS A 181 -1.44 -38.07 23.64
CA LYS A 181 -2.75 -37.42 23.43
C LYS A 181 -2.60 -35.98 22.94
N THR A 182 -1.73 -35.20 23.59
CA THR A 182 -1.45 -33.82 23.21
C THR A 182 -0.77 -33.73 21.84
N ALA A 183 0.15 -34.64 21.53
CA ALA A 183 0.77 -34.71 20.21
C ALA A 183 -0.27 -34.97 19.10
N LEU A 184 -1.16 -35.95 19.33
CA LEU A 184 -2.25 -36.29 18.42
C LEU A 184 -3.20 -35.11 18.18
N GLU A 185 -3.61 -34.41 19.23
CA GLU A 185 -4.44 -33.19 19.12
C GLU A 185 -3.75 -32.14 18.25
N LYS A 186 -2.46 -31.90 18.45
CA LYS A 186 -1.70 -30.89 17.70
C LYS A 186 -1.47 -31.25 16.24
N TYR A 187 -1.22 -32.52 15.91
CA TYR A 187 -1.19 -32.96 14.52
C TYR A 187 -2.57 -32.84 13.84
N LYS A 188 -3.68 -33.09 14.57
CA LYS A 188 -5.03 -32.86 14.05
C LYS A 188 -5.31 -31.37 13.80
N GLU A 189 -4.88 -30.48 14.70
CA GLU A 189 -4.94 -29.03 14.50
C GLU A 189 -4.16 -28.62 13.24
N ALA A 190 -2.95 -29.14 13.04
CA ALA A 190 -2.14 -28.89 11.84
C ALA A 190 -2.82 -29.37 10.55
N LEU A 191 -3.42 -30.57 10.57
CA LEU A 191 -4.13 -31.13 9.42
C LEU A 191 -5.39 -30.33 9.09
N TYR A 192 -6.17 -29.97 10.11
CA TYR A 192 -7.34 -29.13 9.95
C TYR A 192 -6.98 -27.77 9.36
N PHE A 193 -5.89 -27.17 9.84
CA PHE A 193 -5.38 -25.91 9.31
C PHE A 193 -5.07 -26.00 7.81
N LEU A 194 -4.34 -27.04 7.36
CA LEU A 194 -4.07 -27.25 5.94
C LEU A 194 -5.35 -27.39 5.11
N LYS A 195 -6.29 -28.25 5.53
CA LYS A 195 -7.54 -28.52 4.79
C LYS A 195 -8.53 -27.35 4.76
N THR A 196 -8.31 -26.32 5.57
CA THR A 196 -9.19 -25.14 5.67
C THR A 196 -8.51 -23.85 5.27
N ASP A 197 -7.25 -23.90 4.85
CA ASP A 197 -6.57 -22.74 4.31
C ASP A 197 -7.09 -22.40 2.89
N LYS A 198 -6.53 -21.36 2.26
CA LYS A 198 -6.93 -20.93 0.91
C LYS A 198 -6.11 -21.59 -0.21
N THR A 199 -5.21 -22.50 0.15
CA THR A 199 -4.34 -23.24 -0.76
C THR A 199 -5.08 -24.48 -1.23
N GLU A 200 -4.91 -24.87 -2.50
CA GLU A 200 -5.47 -26.15 -2.94
C GLU A 200 -4.72 -27.32 -2.28
N ASP A 201 -5.46 -28.28 -1.72
CA ASP A 201 -4.93 -29.50 -1.10
C ASP A 201 -3.96 -30.26 -2.03
N SER A 202 -4.19 -30.19 -3.35
CA SER A 202 -3.33 -30.79 -4.38
C SER A 202 -1.89 -30.28 -4.31
N LEU A 203 -1.70 -29.01 -3.94
CA LEU A 203 -0.40 -28.35 -3.79
C LEU A 203 0.26 -28.63 -2.45
N GLN A 204 -0.46 -29.23 -1.49
CA GLN A 204 -0.01 -29.51 -0.12
C GLN A 204 -0.01 -31.00 0.21
N GLN A 205 -0.26 -31.86 -0.79
CA GLN A 205 -0.61 -33.26 -0.58
C GLN A 205 0.48 -34.07 0.14
N ASP A 206 1.75 -33.78 -0.12
CA ASP A 206 2.86 -34.46 0.57
C ASP A 206 2.86 -34.18 2.08
N LYS A 207 2.63 -32.92 2.46
CA LYS A 207 2.59 -32.50 3.86
C LYS A 207 1.34 -32.99 4.57
N ILE A 208 0.21 -33.04 3.86
CA ILE A 208 -1.03 -33.68 4.33
C ILE A 208 -0.78 -35.16 4.65
N LYS A 209 -0.17 -35.90 3.72
CA LYS A 209 0.15 -37.33 3.91
C LYS A 209 1.10 -37.57 5.09
N GLU A 210 2.11 -36.74 5.26
CA GLU A 210 3.05 -36.83 6.39
C GLU A 210 2.30 -36.72 7.74
N ILE A 211 1.43 -35.71 7.86
CA ILE A 211 0.65 -35.48 9.08
C ILE A 211 -0.38 -36.60 9.31
N GLU A 212 -1.05 -37.07 8.25
CA GLU A 212 -2.00 -38.18 8.33
C GLU A 212 -1.32 -39.50 8.78
N SER A 213 -0.09 -39.75 8.32
CA SER A 213 0.73 -40.87 8.79
C SER A 213 1.01 -40.75 10.29
N LYS A 214 1.43 -39.56 10.75
CA LYS A 214 1.70 -39.32 12.17
C LYS A 214 0.47 -39.47 13.07
N ILE A 215 -0.69 -39.00 12.60
CA ILE A 215 -1.96 -39.20 13.30
C ILE A 215 -2.28 -40.69 13.42
N SER A 216 -2.05 -41.47 12.35
CA SER A 216 -2.30 -42.92 12.34
C SER A 216 -1.39 -43.67 13.29
N GLU A 217 -0.08 -43.38 13.27
CA GLU A 217 0.92 -43.95 14.18
C GLU A 217 0.58 -43.70 15.65
N LEU A 218 0.20 -42.47 15.99
CA LEU A 218 -0.14 -42.10 17.37
C LEU A 218 -1.47 -42.72 17.80
N SER A 219 -2.45 -42.82 16.90
CA SER A 219 -3.77 -43.40 17.21
C SER A 219 -3.71 -44.90 17.45
N GLN A 220 -2.82 -45.63 16.77
CA GLN A 220 -2.60 -47.07 16.99
C GLN A 220 -1.86 -47.37 18.30
N ASN A 221 -1.15 -46.39 18.84
CA ASN A 221 -0.30 -46.52 20.04
C ASN A 221 -0.89 -45.79 21.28
N SER A 222 -2.17 -45.41 21.24
CA SER A 222 -2.90 -44.65 22.27
C SER A 222 -3.83 -45.51 23.12
#